data_AF-A0A8H5FAJ3-F1
#
_entry.id   AF-A0A8H5FAJ3-F1
#
_cell.length_a   1.000
_cell.length_b   1.000
_cell.length_c   1.000
_cell.angle_alpha   90.00
_cell.angle_beta   90.00
_cell.angle_gamma   90.00
#
_symmetry.space_group_name_H-M   'P 1'
#
loop_
_entity.id
_entity.type
_entity.pdbx_description
1 polymer ?
#
loop_
_entity_poly.entity_id
_entity_poly.type
_entity_poly.pdbx_seq_one_letter_code
_entity_poly.pdbx_strand_id
1 'polypeptide(L)'
;MSSTLFGLGRVRITTPLQSNRGSQSLPDALYVLAVVQSIASYTLHVTTLNPFTGALLKGQHLQSTLLNPLVQFAVLAASSRTVGAAGAVNTIATTPAPATVPVVAWLKTRTLRHLMLTLELDEKLRLMPELGFKRVVDVGAHVYGKDECVPVKADGSSSLIRLRLEEDGNKRKVKAQAGVIWE
;
A
#
# COMPACT_ATOMS: atom_id res chain seq x y z
N MET A 1 -13.68 27.58 14.48
CA MET A 1 -14.01 26.20 14.86
C MET A 1 -12.69 25.46 15.05
N SER A 2 -12.32 25.15 16.29
CA SER A 2 -11.04 24.48 16.60
C SER A 2 -11.17 22.98 16.33
N SER A 3 -10.57 22.48 15.26
CA SER A 3 -10.51 21.04 14.98
C SER A 3 -9.51 20.41 15.95
N THR A 4 -10.01 19.84 17.04
CA THR A 4 -9.17 19.09 17.96
C THR A 4 -8.81 17.77 17.30
N LEU A 5 -7.53 17.60 17.00
CA LEU A 5 -6.98 16.42 16.33
C LEU A 5 -6.94 15.24 17.32
N PHE A 6 -8.10 14.67 17.64
CA PHE A 6 -8.15 13.38 18.34
C PHE A 6 -7.87 12.27 17.33
N GLY A 7 -6.61 11.94 17.17
CA GLY A 7 -6.18 10.87 16.29
C GLY A 7 -5.21 9.94 17.00
N LEU A 8 -5.75 8.94 17.72
CA LEU A 8 -5.04 7.67 17.96
C LEU A 8 -4.91 6.95 16.61
N GLY A 9 -4.06 7.50 15.75
CA GLY A 9 -3.75 6.95 14.45
C GLY A 9 -2.79 5.78 14.60
N ARG A 10 -3.10 4.66 13.98
CA ARG A 10 -2.15 3.58 13.79
C ARG A 10 -1.07 4.08 12.81
N VAL A 11 0.02 4.63 13.36
CA VAL A 11 1.17 5.04 12.57
C VAL A 11 1.86 3.77 12.07
N ARG A 12 1.74 3.50 10.78
CA ARG A 12 2.50 2.42 10.13
C ARG A 12 3.66 3.06 9.38
N ILE A 13 4.85 2.93 9.95
CA ILE A 13 6.10 3.32 9.32
C ILE A 13 6.44 2.25 8.30
N THR A 14 6.48 2.62 7.01
CA THR A 14 6.99 1.74 5.96
C THR A 14 8.18 2.40 5.29
N THR A 15 9.28 1.69 5.26
CA THR A 15 10.51 2.08 4.57
C THR A 15 10.65 1.27 3.29
N PRO A 16 10.85 1.88 2.11
CA PRO A 16 11.30 1.11 0.96
C PRO A 16 12.67 0.50 1.29
N LEU A 17 12.80 -0.82 1.12
CA LEU A 17 14.12 -1.45 1.00
C LEU A 17 14.58 -1.24 -0.44
N GLN A 18 15.84 -0.80 -0.67
CA GLN A 18 16.81 -1.41 -1.61
C GLN A 18 18.12 -0.61 -1.81
N SER A 19 19.25 -1.30 -1.74
CA SER A 19 20.29 -1.36 -2.79
C SER A 19 21.35 -2.39 -2.39
N ASN A 20 21.80 -3.22 -3.34
CA ASN A 20 22.59 -4.44 -3.12
C ASN A 20 24.11 -4.20 -2.97
N ARG A 21 24.53 -3.14 -2.25
CA ARG A 21 25.94 -2.92 -1.90
C ARG A 21 26.04 -2.79 -0.40
N GLY A 22 27.08 -3.34 0.20
CA GLY A 22 27.31 -3.51 1.65
C GLY A 22 27.41 -2.23 2.51
N SER A 23 26.72 -1.16 2.14
CA SER A 23 26.36 -0.03 2.99
C SER A 23 24.91 -0.20 3.44
N GLN A 24 24.61 -0.12 4.74
CA GLN A 24 23.23 -0.04 5.23
C GLN A 24 22.47 1.04 4.45
N SER A 25 21.56 0.64 3.56
CA SER A 25 20.75 1.57 2.78
C SER A 25 19.68 2.13 3.70
N LEU A 26 19.76 3.43 3.98
CA LEU A 26 18.78 4.12 4.78
C LEU A 26 17.49 4.31 3.97
N PRO A 27 16.32 4.33 4.62
CA PRO A 27 15.07 4.64 3.94
C PRO A 27 15.11 6.01 3.27
N ASP A 28 14.49 6.11 2.08
CA ASP A 28 14.39 7.40 1.37
C ASP A 28 13.30 8.29 1.98
N ALA A 29 12.29 7.70 2.61
CA ALA A 29 11.11 8.38 3.11
C ALA A 29 10.49 7.70 4.33
N LEU A 30 9.88 8.50 5.21
CA LEU A 30 8.99 8.05 6.27
C LEU A 30 7.56 8.45 5.92
N TYR A 31 6.65 7.48 5.78
CA TYR A 31 5.24 7.75 5.52
C TYR A 31 4.42 7.71 6.82
N VAL A 32 3.66 8.77 7.07
CA VAL A 32 2.72 8.89 8.19
C VAL A 32 1.31 8.92 7.62
N LEU A 33 0.51 7.94 8.03
CA LEU A 33 -0.90 7.88 7.67
C LEU A 33 -1.72 8.26 8.89
N ALA A 34 -2.50 9.32 8.74
CA ALA A 34 -3.39 9.83 9.78
C ALA A 34 -4.84 9.67 9.34
N VAL A 35 -5.70 9.33 10.30
CA VAL A 35 -7.14 9.27 10.08
C VAL A 35 -7.75 10.39 10.90
N VAL A 36 -8.46 11.29 10.23
CA VAL A 36 -9.12 12.44 10.86
C VAL A 36 -10.62 12.19 10.86
N GLN A 37 -11.24 12.27 12.04
CA GLN A 37 -12.68 12.15 12.17
C GLN A 37 -13.39 13.40 11.64
N SER A 38 -14.43 13.19 10.85
CA SER A 38 -15.42 14.17 10.43
C SER A 38 -16.78 13.82 11.05
N ILE A 39 -17.82 14.60 10.75
CA ILE A 39 -19.16 14.47 11.38
C ILE A 39 -19.73 13.05 11.25
N ALA A 40 -19.62 12.44 10.07
CA ALA A 40 -20.22 11.13 9.77
C ALA A 40 -19.24 10.13 9.12
N SER A 41 -17.96 10.49 9.01
CA SER A 41 -16.96 9.66 8.33
C SER A 41 -15.56 10.03 8.79
N TYR A 42 -14.56 9.29 8.32
CA TYR A 42 -13.17 9.60 8.52
C TYR A 42 -12.48 9.84 7.19
N THR A 43 -11.47 10.71 7.22
CA THR A 43 -10.60 10.98 6.09
C THR A 43 -9.17 10.55 6.39
N LEU A 44 -8.58 9.84 5.44
CA LEU A 44 -7.19 9.44 5.38
C LEU A 44 -6.33 10.58 4.84
N HIS A 45 -5.34 10.96 5.63
CA HIS A 45 -4.25 11.86 5.28
C HIS A 45 -2.96 11.07 5.17
N VAL A 46 -2.14 11.42 4.19
CA VAL A 46 -0.80 10.85 4.02
C VAL A 46 0.20 11.98 4.04
N THR A 47 1.25 11.79 4.82
CA THR A 47 2.34 12.73 4.97
C THR A 47 3.66 12.00 4.78
N THR A 48 4.53 12.54 3.95
CA THR A 48 5.90 12.08 3.77
C THR A 48 6.84 12.96 4.58
N LEU A 49 7.68 12.34 5.40
CA LEU A 49 8.71 12.99 6.20
C LEU A 49 10.10 12.50 5.79
N ASN A 50 11.10 13.36 5.95
CA ASN A 50 12.49 12.95 5.84
C ASN A 50 12.83 12.04 7.04
N PRO A 51 13.36 10.83 6.81
CA PRO A 51 13.58 9.88 7.89
C PRO A 51 14.70 10.26 8.86
N PHE A 52 15.60 11.18 8.47
CA PHE A 52 16.72 11.64 9.29
C PHE A 52 16.37 12.87 10.12
N THR A 53 15.71 13.83 9.49
CA THR A 53 15.41 15.12 10.13
C THR A 53 14.00 15.19 10.71
N GLY A 54 13.12 14.26 10.33
CA GLY A 54 11.68 14.34 10.62
C GLY A 54 10.97 15.48 9.89
N ALA A 55 11.67 16.24 9.03
CA ALA A 55 11.10 17.37 8.32
C ALA A 55 9.99 16.93 7.37
N LEU A 56 8.93 17.72 7.30
CA LEU A 56 7.83 17.51 6.36
C LEU A 56 8.31 17.69 4.92
N LEU A 57 8.22 16.63 4.11
CA LEU A 57 8.48 16.69 2.68
C LEU A 57 7.21 17.04 1.92
N LYS A 58 6.12 16.31 2.17
CA LYS A 58 4.84 16.49 1.48
C LYS A 58 3.67 16.01 2.32
N GLY A 59 2.51 16.63 2.16
CA GLY A 59 1.24 16.13 2.67
C GLY A 59 0.17 16.09 1.59
N GLN A 60 -0.68 15.07 1.62
CA GLN A 60 -1.82 14.94 0.73
C GLN A 60 -3.04 14.40 1.49
N HIS A 61 -4.19 15.03 1.25
CA HIS A 61 -5.49 14.50 1.66
C HIS A 61 -5.98 13.50 0.62
N LEU A 62 -6.29 12.28 1.05
CA LEU A 62 -6.90 11.30 0.17
C LEU A 62 -8.40 11.48 0.24
N GLN A 63 -9.04 11.61 -0.92
CA GLN A 63 -10.50 11.70 -1.06
C GLN A 63 -11.19 10.40 -0.61
N SER A 64 -11.24 10.20 0.70
CA SER A 64 -11.70 9.01 1.40
C SER A 64 -12.87 9.38 2.29
N THR A 65 -13.78 8.42 2.45
CA THR A 65 -14.98 8.55 3.27
C THR A 65 -15.12 7.20 3.99
N LEU A 66 -14.25 7.00 4.97
CA LEU A 66 -14.21 5.76 5.73
C LEU A 66 -15.29 5.81 6.82
N LEU A 67 -16.07 4.76 6.95
CA LEU A 67 -17.01 4.56 8.05
C LEU A 67 -16.32 3.90 9.25
N ASN A 68 -15.41 2.96 8.99
CA ASN A 68 -14.62 2.29 10.01
C ASN A 68 -13.15 2.20 9.55
N PRO A 69 -12.28 3.09 10.04
CA PRO A 69 -10.89 3.14 9.60
C PRO A 69 -10.09 1.89 9.97
N LEU A 70 -10.50 1.11 10.98
CA LEU A 70 -9.76 -0.08 11.40
C LEU A 70 -9.77 -1.21 10.37
N VAL A 71 -10.77 -1.22 9.48
CA VAL A 71 -11.00 -2.32 8.54
C VAL A 71 -11.17 -1.87 7.09
N GLN A 72 -11.14 -0.56 6.84
CA GLN A 72 -11.40 -0.01 5.50
C GLN A 72 -10.15 0.55 4.81
N PHE A 73 -8.98 0.48 5.44
CA PHE A 73 -7.72 0.74 4.76
C PHE A 73 -6.60 -0.17 5.25
N ALA A 74 -5.59 -0.35 4.41
CA ALA A 74 -4.37 -1.07 4.71
C ALA A 74 -3.19 -0.41 3.98
N VAL A 75 -1.99 -0.61 4.53
CA VAL A 75 -0.74 -0.26 3.85
C VAL A 75 -0.08 -1.57 3.45
N LEU A 76 0.25 -1.68 2.18
CA LEU A 76 0.75 -2.88 1.53
C LEU A 76 2.12 -2.56 0.93
N ALA A 77 2.95 -3.57 0.74
CA ALA A 77 4.11 -3.48 -0.13
C ALA A 77 3.68 -4.01 -1.50
N ALA A 78 4.11 -3.39 -2.59
CA ALA A 78 3.99 -3.92 -3.95
C ALA A 78 5.39 -4.26 -4.46
N SER A 79 5.60 -5.50 -4.90
CA SER A 79 6.89 -5.99 -5.36
C SER A 79 6.96 -5.96 -6.89
N SER A 80 8.14 -5.62 -7.39
CA SER A 80 8.52 -5.89 -8.77
C SER A 80 8.99 -7.34 -8.84
N ARG A 81 8.07 -8.25 -9.17
CA ARG A 81 8.49 -9.61 -9.51
C ARG A 81 8.94 -9.62 -10.96
N THR A 82 10.24 -9.50 -11.17
CA THR A 82 10.83 -9.92 -12.45
C THR A 82 10.48 -11.40 -12.59
N VAL A 83 9.59 -11.74 -13.51
CA VAL A 83 9.31 -13.13 -13.86
C VAL A 83 10.58 -13.64 -14.53
N GLY A 84 11.54 -14.11 -13.73
CA GLY A 84 12.66 -14.89 -14.22
C GLY A 84 12.06 -16.03 -15.04
N ALA A 85 12.50 -16.14 -16.29
CA ALA A 85 12.04 -17.13 -17.25
C ALA A 85 11.82 -18.47 -16.56
N ALA A 86 10.59 -18.97 -16.59
CA ALA A 86 10.23 -20.28 -16.09
C ALA A 86 11.07 -21.32 -16.86
N GLY A 87 12.20 -21.74 -16.28
CA GLY A 87 13.13 -22.67 -16.96
C GLY A 87 14.55 -22.73 -16.40
N ALA A 88 15.01 -21.79 -15.58
CA ALA A 88 16.39 -21.83 -15.07
C ALA A 88 16.51 -22.66 -13.78
N VAL A 89 17.14 -23.82 -13.93
CA VAL A 89 17.49 -24.84 -12.93
C VAL A 89 18.34 -24.28 -11.79
N ASN A 90 18.02 -24.72 -10.57
CA ASN A 90 18.79 -24.73 -9.32
C ASN A 90 20.26 -24.30 -9.43
N THR A 91 20.51 -22.99 -9.35
CA THR A 91 21.78 -22.47 -8.85
C THR A 91 21.45 -21.56 -7.68
N ILE A 92 22.16 -21.73 -6.57
CA ILE A 92 22.05 -20.91 -5.36
C ILE A 92 22.65 -19.54 -5.68
N ALA A 93 21.99 -18.79 -6.55
CA ALA A 93 22.31 -17.41 -6.82
C ALA A 93 21.63 -16.59 -5.73
N THR A 94 22.44 -15.87 -4.95
CA THR A 94 22.02 -14.85 -3.99
C THR A 94 21.16 -13.83 -4.71
N THR A 95 19.86 -14.12 -4.81
CA THR A 95 18.95 -13.34 -5.62
C THR A 95 18.76 -12.02 -4.87
N PRO A 96 19.00 -10.85 -5.48
CA PRO A 96 18.69 -9.58 -4.85
C PRO A 96 17.27 -9.63 -4.33
N ALA A 97 17.02 -9.06 -3.14
CA ALA A 97 15.66 -8.88 -2.66
C ALA A 97 14.82 -8.23 -3.78
N PRO A 98 13.51 -8.48 -3.87
CA PRO A 98 12.66 -7.76 -4.81
C PRO A 98 12.54 -6.29 -4.37
N ALA A 99 12.51 -5.37 -5.34
CA ALA A 99 12.21 -3.98 -5.05
C ALA A 99 10.74 -3.87 -4.62
N THR A 100 10.49 -3.28 -3.45
CA THR A 100 9.14 -3.09 -2.90
C THR A 100 8.79 -1.63 -2.81
N VAL A 101 7.59 -1.27 -3.24
CA VAL A 101 7.05 0.09 -3.14
C VAL A 101 5.85 0.09 -2.21
N PRO A 102 5.80 0.98 -1.19
CA PRO A 102 4.63 1.06 -0.32
C PRO A 102 3.40 1.57 -1.07
N VAL A 103 2.26 0.95 -0.80
CA VAL A 103 0.96 1.28 -1.42
C VAL A 103 -0.07 1.39 -0.31
N VAL A 104 -0.81 2.48 -0.29
CA VAL A 104 -2.00 2.59 0.55
C VAL A 104 -3.22 2.15 -0.23
N ALA A 105 -4.03 1.27 0.35
CA ALA A 105 -5.27 0.78 -0.23
C ALA A 105 -6.43 1.05 0.73
N TRP A 106 -7.56 1.54 0.24
CA TRP A 106 -8.72 1.86 1.06
C TRP A 106 -10.04 1.69 0.30
N LEU A 107 -11.13 1.54 1.05
CA LEU A 107 -12.47 1.45 0.49
C LEU A 107 -13.12 2.81 0.40
N LYS A 108 -13.76 3.09 -0.75
CA LYS A 108 -14.69 4.22 -0.91
C LYS A 108 -15.93 3.70 -1.63
N THR A 109 -17.10 3.84 -1.01
CA THR A 109 -18.37 3.42 -1.62
C THR A 109 -18.30 1.98 -2.14
N ARG A 110 -17.75 1.06 -1.33
CA ARG A 110 -17.56 -0.37 -1.68
C ARG A 110 -16.63 -0.66 -2.86
N THR A 111 -15.87 0.33 -3.34
CA THR A 111 -14.81 0.16 -4.34
C THR A 111 -13.45 0.25 -3.66
N LEU A 112 -12.51 -0.61 -4.08
CA LEU A 112 -11.14 -0.53 -3.61
C LEU A 112 -10.37 0.51 -4.41
N ARG A 113 -9.79 1.47 -3.70
CA ARG A 113 -8.87 2.46 -4.22
C ARG A 113 -7.48 2.16 -3.72
N HIS A 114 -6.48 2.47 -4.53
CA HIS A 114 -5.10 2.37 -4.09
C HIS A 114 -4.24 3.49 -4.69
N LEU A 115 -3.20 3.86 -3.95
CA LEU A 115 -2.26 4.90 -4.30
C LEU A 115 -0.85 4.43 -3.94
N MET A 116 0.05 4.50 -4.92
CA MET A 116 1.46 4.24 -4.69
C MET A 116 2.06 5.42 -3.91
N LEU A 117 2.78 5.14 -2.84
CA LEU A 117 3.39 6.17 -2.00
C LEU A 117 4.76 6.52 -2.58
N THR A 118 4.86 7.73 -3.15
CA THR A 118 6.11 8.34 -3.62
C THR A 118 6.54 9.45 -2.67
N LEU A 119 7.77 9.92 -2.80
CA LEU A 119 8.25 11.09 -2.03
C LEU A 119 7.33 12.31 -2.23
N GLU A 120 6.87 12.52 -3.47
CA GLU A 120 6.08 13.70 -3.85
C GLU A 120 4.56 13.53 -3.70
N LEU A 121 4.07 12.31 -3.43
CA LEU A 121 2.64 11.98 -3.33
C LEU A 121 1.81 12.50 -4.52
N ASP A 122 2.41 12.50 -5.70
CA ASP A 122 1.87 13.01 -6.96
C ASP A 122 1.24 11.92 -7.83
N GLU A 123 1.31 10.68 -7.36
CA GLU A 123 0.82 9.52 -8.09
C GLU A 123 -0.69 9.58 -8.34
N LYS A 124 -1.07 9.06 -9.51
CA LYS A 124 -2.48 9.02 -9.89
C LYS A 124 -3.19 7.96 -9.08
N LEU A 125 -4.25 8.36 -8.41
CA LEU A 125 -5.20 7.46 -7.76
C LEU A 125 -5.72 6.39 -8.73
N ARG A 126 -5.67 5.12 -8.31
CA ARG A 126 -6.21 4.01 -9.09
C ARG A 126 -7.43 3.41 -8.43
N LEU A 127 -8.38 3.03 -9.27
CA LEU A 127 -9.63 2.39 -8.88
C LEU A 127 -9.58 0.94 -9.35
N MET A 128 -9.90 0.01 -8.46
CA MET A 128 -10.19 -1.35 -8.84
C MET A 128 -11.71 -1.48 -9.00
N PRO A 129 -12.21 -1.71 -10.22
CA PRO A 129 -13.65 -1.80 -10.50
C PRO A 129 -14.17 -3.16 -10.03
N GLU A 130 -14.31 -3.33 -8.72
CA GLU A 130 -15.05 -4.44 -8.14
C GLU A 130 -15.96 -3.87 -7.05
N LEU A 131 -17.23 -4.29 -7.11
CA LEU A 131 -18.28 -3.78 -6.25
C LEU A 131 -18.48 -4.71 -5.06
N GLY A 132 -18.84 -4.11 -3.93
CA GLY A 132 -19.36 -4.85 -2.79
C GLY A 132 -18.39 -5.07 -1.64
N PHE A 133 -17.17 -4.53 -1.71
CA PHE A 133 -16.22 -4.66 -0.61
C PHE A 133 -16.69 -3.96 0.66
N LYS A 134 -16.58 -4.68 1.78
CA LYS A 134 -16.95 -4.22 3.12
C LYS A 134 -15.72 -3.90 3.97
N ARG A 135 -14.67 -4.72 3.87
CA ARG A 135 -13.40 -4.54 4.59
C ARG A 135 -12.20 -4.98 3.75
N VAL A 136 -11.02 -4.49 4.11
CA VAL A 136 -9.71 -4.91 3.58
C VAL A 136 -8.93 -5.53 4.72
N VAL A 137 -8.46 -6.75 4.52
CA VAL A 137 -7.62 -7.46 5.48
C VAL A 137 -6.20 -7.53 4.92
N ASP A 138 -5.25 -6.93 5.63
CA ASP A 138 -3.83 -7.22 5.42
C ASP A 138 -3.56 -8.60 6.01
N VAL A 139 -3.26 -9.57 5.15
CA VAL A 139 -2.98 -10.95 5.55
C VAL A 139 -1.57 -11.13 6.11
N GLY A 140 -0.82 -10.05 6.32
CA GLY A 140 0.53 -10.12 6.88
C GLY A 140 1.52 -10.80 5.94
N ALA A 141 1.17 -10.93 4.65
CA ALA A 141 1.96 -11.66 3.67
C ALA A 141 3.29 -10.95 3.34
N HIS A 142 3.49 -9.73 3.86
CA HIS A 142 4.78 -9.02 3.87
C HIS A 142 5.91 -9.85 4.49
N VAL A 143 5.63 -10.73 5.46
CA VAL A 143 6.65 -11.62 6.08
C VAL A 143 7.23 -12.62 5.07
N TYR A 144 6.50 -12.92 3.99
CA TYR A 144 6.92 -13.82 2.92
C TYR A 144 7.12 -13.11 1.58
N GLY A 145 7.25 -11.77 1.58
CA GLY A 145 7.42 -10.99 0.35
C GLY A 145 6.20 -11.03 -0.58
N LYS A 146 5.00 -11.20 -0.03
CA LYS A 146 3.75 -11.25 -0.79
C LYS A 146 2.94 -9.97 -0.59
N ASP A 147 2.66 -9.32 -1.71
CA ASP A 147 1.94 -8.04 -1.85
C ASP A 147 0.42 -8.21 -1.85
N GLU A 148 -0.05 -9.04 -0.92
CA GLU A 148 -1.39 -9.59 -0.96
C GLU A 148 -2.27 -8.96 0.11
N CYS A 149 -3.47 -8.58 -0.29
CA CYS A 149 -4.54 -8.23 0.64
C CYS A 149 -5.80 -9.00 0.26
N VAL A 150 -6.65 -9.24 1.25
CA VAL A 150 -7.91 -9.93 1.06
C VAL A 150 -9.02 -8.93 1.35
N PRO A 151 -9.58 -8.27 0.33
CA PRO A 151 -10.86 -7.63 0.50
C PRO A 151 -11.96 -8.67 0.75
N VAL A 152 -12.89 -8.32 1.63
CA VAL A 152 -14.05 -9.16 1.93
C VAL A 152 -15.30 -8.38 1.55
N LYS A 153 -16.16 -9.00 0.74
CA LYS A 153 -17.43 -8.44 0.28
C LYS A 153 -18.49 -8.48 1.38
N ALA A 154 -19.63 -7.85 1.12
CA ALA A 154 -20.76 -7.81 2.04
C ALA A 154 -21.43 -9.19 2.23
N ASP A 155 -21.36 -10.06 1.23
CA ASP A 155 -21.87 -11.44 1.24
C ASP A 155 -20.93 -12.43 1.96
N GLY A 156 -19.79 -11.96 2.47
CA GLY A 156 -18.77 -12.79 3.12
C GLY A 156 -17.75 -13.39 2.16
N SER A 157 -17.97 -13.33 0.83
CA SER A 157 -16.99 -13.79 -0.15
C SER A 157 -15.74 -12.92 -0.13
N SER A 158 -14.61 -13.50 -0.52
CA SER A 158 -13.33 -12.81 -0.56
C SER A 158 -12.54 -13.17 -1.81
N SER A 159 -11.81 -12.20 -2.33
CA SER A 159 -10.89 -12.39 -3.44
C SER A 159 -9.48 -12.09 -2.94
N LEU A 160 -8.47 -12.83 -3.40
CA LEU A 160 -7.08 -12.44 -3.14
C LEU A 160 -6.71 -11.33 -4.12
N ILE A 161 -6.34 -10.16 -3.63
CA ILE A 161 -5.77 -9.12 -4.48
C ILE A 161 -4.27 -9.14 -4.29
N ARG A 162 -3.56 -9.28 -5.40
CA ARG A 162 -2.12 -9.04 -5.46
C ARG A 162 -1.86 -7.69 -6.10
N LEU A 163 -1.09 -6.84 -5.42
CA LEU A 163 -0.58 -5.59 -5.98
C LEU A 163 0.77 -5.84 -6.62
N ARG A 164 0.89 -5.67 -7.93
CA ARG A 164 2.16 -5.83 -8.66
C ARG A 164 2.68 -4.49 -9.10
N LEU A 165 4.00 -4.30 -8.98
CA LEU A 165 4.68 -3.21 -9.66
C LEU A 165 4.92 -3.63 -11.12
N GLU A 166 4.33 -2.89 -12.05
CA GLU A 166 4.65 -2.95 -13.47
C GLU A 166 5.58 -1.77 -13.79
N GLU A 167 6.70 -2.05 -14.45
CA GLU A 167 7.60 -1.03 -15.00
C GLU A 167 7.31 -0.90 -16.50
N ASP A 168 6.81 0.26 -16.90
CA ASP A 168 6.47 0.61 -18.27
C ASP A 168 7.44 1.70 -18.74
N GLY A 169 8.64 1.26 -19.16
CA GLY A 169 9.77 2.15 -19.43
C GLY A 169 10.22 2.89 -18.17
N ASN A 170 10.23 4.22 -18.20
CA ASN A 170 10.63 5.06 -17.06
C ASN A 170 9.47 5.34 -16.06
N LYS A 171 8.32 4.67 -16.22
CA LYS A 171 7.15 4.87 -15.34
C LYS A 171 6.85 3.60 -14.56
N ARG A 172 6.73 3.75 -13.24
CA ARG A 172 6.29 2.69 -12.34
C ARG A 172 4.79 2.76 -12.14
N LYS A 173 4.12 1.61 -12.15
CA LYS A 173 2.67 1.52 -12.11
C LYS A 173 2.27 0.35 -11.20
N VAL A 174 1.44 0.59 -10.19
CA VAL A 174 0.88 -0.50 -9.39
C VAL A 174 -0.39 -1.03 -10.05
N LYS A 175 -0.46 -2.32 -10.33
CA LYS A 175 -1.65 -2.99 -10.84
C LYS A 175 -2.20 -3.95 -9.80
N ALA A 176 -3.48 -3.83 -9.51
CA ALA A 176 -4.20 -4.80 -8.72
C ALA A 176 -4.67 -5.95 -9.63
N GLN A 177 -4.33 -7.18 -9.26
CA GLN A 177 -4.79 -8.38 -9.94
C GLN A 177 -5.58 -9.24 -8.94
N ALA A 178 -6.85 -9.50 -9.26
CA ALA A 178 -7.64 -10.46 -8.51
C ALA A 178 -7.21 -11.89 -8.87
N GLY A 179 -6.90 -12.69 -7.87
CA GLY A 179 -6.74 -14.13 -7.95
C GLY A 179 -7.97 -14.82 -7.36
N VAL A 180 -8.43 -15.87 -8.03
CA VAL A 180 -9.43 -16.79 -7.46
C VAL A 180 -8.69 -17.74 -6.54
N ILE A 181 -9.09 -17.79 -5.27
CA ILE A 181 -8.69 -18.86 -4.36
C ILE A 181 -9.66 -20.01 -4.63
N TRP A 182 -9.17 -21.13 -5.16
CA TRP A 182 -9.95 -22.36 -5.27
C TRP A 182 -9.94 -23.03 -3.89
N GLU A 183 -11.12 -23.38 -3.38
CA GLU A 183 -11.29 -24.26 -2.21
C GLU A 183 -11.11 -25.73 -2.60
#